data_AF-A0A7G7GAY7-F1
#
_entry.id   AF-A0A7G7GAY7-F1
#
_cell.length_a   1.000
_cell.length_b   1.000
_cell.length_c   1.000
_cell.angle_alpha   90.00
_cell.angle_beta   90.00
_cell.angle_gamma   90.00
#
_symmetry.space_group_name_H-M   'P 1'
#
loop_
_entity.id
_entity.type
_entity.pdbx_description
1 polymer ?
#
loop_
_entity_poly.entity_id
_entity_poly.type
_entity_poly.pdbx_seq_one_letter_code
_entity_poly.pdbx_strand_id
1 'polypeptide(L)'
;MKQNLLYALLLCALSFSALSAQTYFELQNDSFAKAVKLVKSYISLDNKRISINLTNSHNGRYIITSSLLAENDSLELRSHIKNMLGGAKDTILRFQTQEFIQKLDNLLVKKNTLKIAGHYQAIKISNGKEESEFATTDGQGLMTLLEYGE
;
A
#
# COMPACT_ATOMS: atom_id res chain seq x y z
N MET A 1 -22.30 23.54 39.91
CA MET A 1 -22.97 22.76 38.83
C MET A 1 -22.42 23.00 37.43
N LYS A 2 -22.12 24.23 36.99
CA LYS A 2 -21.64 24.51 35.61
C LYS A 2 -20.25 23.93 35.28
N GLN A 3 -19.34 23.86 36.26
CA GLN A 3 -17.98 23.33 36.07
C GLN A 3 -17.96 21.83 35.76
N ASN A 4 -18.77 21.02 36.45
CA ASN A 4 -18.84 19.58 36.24
C ASN A 4 -19.39 19.22 34.86
N LEU A 5 -20.29 20.05 34.31
CA LEU A 5 -20.80 19.90 32.95
C LEU A 5 -19.71 20.18 31.90
N LEU A 6 -18.85 21.17 32.16
CA LEU A 6 -17.73 21.52 31.28
C LEU A 6 -16.68 20.40 31.23
N TYR A 7 -16.32 19.82 32.39
CA TYR A 7 -15.39 18.68 32.47
C TYR A 7 -15.97 17.43 31.79
N ALA A 8 -17.26 17.15 31.96
CA ALA A 8 -17.92 16.03 31.29
C ALA A 8 -17.93 16.20 29.76
N LEU A 9 -18.22 17.41 29.26
CA LEU A 9 -18.16 17.71 27.82
C LEU A 9 -16.74 17.56 27.25
N LEU A 10 -15.73 17.98 27.99
CA LEU A 10 -14.33 17.86 27.58
C LEU A 10 -13.87 16.39 27.53
N LEU A 11 -14.28 15.58 28.52
CA LEU A 11 -14.02 14.13 28.51
C LEU A 11 -14.73 13.42 27.35
N CYS A 12 -15.98 13.78 27.05
CA CYS A 12 -16.72 13.25 25.91
C CYS A 12 -16.04 13.62 24.57
N ALA A 13 -15.56 14.85 24.41
CA ALA A 13 -14.86 15.27 23.20
C ALA A 13 -13.51 14.54 23.01
N LEU A 14 -12.76 14.32 24.10
CA LEU A 14 -11.49 13.59 24.07
C LEU A 14 -11.68 12.09 23.76
N SER A 15 -12.74 11.47 24.30
CA SER A 15 -13.06 10.06 24.02
C SER A 15 -13.60 9.85 22.60
N PHE A 16 -14.42 10.77 22.07
CA PHE A 16 -14.89 10.71 20.68
C PHE A 16 -13.75 10.90 19.66
N SER A 17 -12.81 11.80 19.94
CA SER A 17 -11.65 12.04 19.06
C SER A 17 -10.65 10.88 19.08
N ALA A 18 -10.43 10.26 20.23
CA ALA A 18 -9.60 9.06 20.32
C ALA A 18 -10.22 7.87 19.55
N LEU A 19 -11.53 7.65 19.67
CA LEU A 19 -12.23 6.56 18.98
C LEU A 19 -12.24 6.76 17.46
N SER A 20 -12.45 8.00 16.98
CA SER A 20 -12.45 8.31 15.55
C SER A 20 -11.07 8.15 14.92
N ALA A 21 -10.01 8.55 15.63
CA ALA A 21 -8.63 8.35 15.19
C ALA A 21 -8.28 6.86 15.08
N GLN A 22 -8.67 6.04 16.06
CA GLN A 22 -8.45 4.59 16.04
C GLN A 22 -9.18 3.91 14.87
N THR A 23 -10.47 4.25 14.68
CA THR A 23 -11.29 3.69 13.59
C THR A 23 -10.70 4.04 12.21
N TYR A 24 -10.25 5.29 12.04
CA TYR A 24 -9.63 5.74 10.81
C TYR A 24 -8.31 5.02 10.52
N PHE A 25 -7.49 4.79 11.55
CA PHE A 25 -6.24 4.03 11.44
C PHE A 25 -6.49 2.57 11.04
N GLU A 26 -7.49 1.91 11.64
CA GLU A 26 -7.87 0.54 11.29
C GLU A 26 -8.33 0.44 9.82
N LEU A 27 -9.16 1.38 9.37
CA LEU A 27 -9.62 1.44 7.98
C LEU A 27 -8.47 1.60 6.96
N GLN A 28 -7.43 2.37 7.30
CA GLN A 28 -6.27 2.56 6.41
C GLN A 28 -5.35 1.34 6.34
N ASN A 29 -5.15 0.65 7.46
CA ASN A 29 -4.37 -0.59 7.50
C ASN A 29 -5.09 -1.70 6.74
N ASP A 30 -6.41 -1.75 6.88
CA ASP A 30 -7.26 -2.66 6.10
C ASP A 30 -7.16 -2.37 4.60
N SER A 31 -7.05 -1.09 4.20
CA SER A 31 -6.89 -0.68 2.81
C SER A 31 -5.57 -1.17 2.20
N PHE A 32 -4.44 -1.04 2.92
CA PHE A 32 -3.16 -1.59 2.46
C PHE A 32 -3.20 -3.12 2.33
N ALA A 33 -3.73 -3.79 3.36
CA ALA A 33 -3.86 -5.24 3.35
C ALA A 33 -4.72 -5.74 2.19
N LYS A 34 -5.82 -5.03 1.87
CA LYS A 34 -6.66 -5.31 0.69
C LYS A 34 -5.89 -5.13 -0.62
N ALA A 35 -5.11 -4.05 -0.76
CA ALA A 35 -4.29 -3.81 -1.94
C ALA A 35 -3.28 -4.97 -2.17
N VAL A 36 -2.52 -5.35 -1.15
CA VAL A 36 -1.56 -6.46 -1.23
C VAL A 36 -2.26 -7.77 -1.57
N LYS A 37 -3.38 -8.08 -0.90
CA LYS A 37 -4.17 -9.28 -1.20
C LYS A 37 -4.67 -9.29 -2.65
N LEU A 38 -5.07 -8.13 -3.20
CA LEU A 38 -5.50 -8.03 -4.59
C LEU A 38 -4.35 -8.33 -5.56
N VAL A 39 -3.16 -7.74 -5.36
CA VAL A 39 -1.97 -8.06 -6.16
C VAL A 39 -1.70 -9.56 -6.11
N LYS A 40 -1.69 -10.15 -4.91
CA LYS A 40 -1.51 -11.61 -4.72
C LYS A 40 -2.54 -12.40 -5.51
N SER A 41 -3.82 -12.06 -5.39
CA SER A 41 -4.89 -12.77 -6.08
C SER A 41 -4.75 -12.75 -7.60
N TYR A 42 -4.16 -11.68 -8.15
CA TYR A 42 -3.88 -11.61 -9.58
C TYR A 42 -2.65 -12.43 -9.97
N ILE A 43 -1.56 -12.46 -9.19
CA ILE A 43 -0.34 -13.22 -9.53
C ILE A 43 -0.42 -14.72 -9.20
N SER A 44 -1.32 -15.13 -8.29
CA SER A 44 -1.48 -16.53 -7.86
C SER A 44 -2.42 -17.35 -8.77
N LEU A 45 -2.82 -16.82 -9.94
CA LEU A 45 -3.66 -17.58 -10.88
C LEU A 45 -2.78 -18.52 -11.71
N ASP A 46 -3.03 -19.83 -11.59
CA ASP A 46 -2.20 -20.87 -12.20
C ASP A 46 -2.04 -20.72 -13.73
N ASN A 47 -0.77 -20.74 -14.15
CA ASN A 47 -0.26 -21.03 -15.50
C ASN A 47 -0.71 -20.11 -16.64
N LYS A 48 -1.11 -18.88 -16.35
CA LYS A 48 -1.36 -17.88 -17.39
C LYS A 48 -0.35 -16.76 -17.30
N ARG A 49 0.05 -16.24 -18.47
CA ARG A 49 0.76 -14.97 -18.55
C ARG A 49 -0.16 -13.89 -18.00
N ILE A 50 0.24 -13.30 -16.88
CA ILE A 50 -0.53 -12.28 -16.18
C ILE A 50 0.23 -10.97 -16.28
N SER A 51 -0.49 -9.90 -16.61
CA SER A 51 0.04 -8.53 -16.66
C SER A 51 -0.79 -7.66 -15.71
N ILE A 52 -0.13 -7.11 -14.70
CA ILE A 52 -0.75 -6.20 -13.73
C ILE A 52 0.00 -4.88 -13.76
N ASN A 53 -0.74 -3.78 -13.83
CA ASN A 53 -0.19 -2.46 -13.59
C ASN A 53 -0.45 -2.06 -12.14
N LEU A 54 0.61 -1.67 -11.44
CA LEU A 54 0.59 -1.27 -10.05
C LEU A 54 1.24 0.09 -9.92
N THR A 55 0.48 1.10 -9.49
CA THR A 55 1.02 2.42 -9.18
C THR A 55 0.96 2.65 -7.67
N ASN A 56 2.07 3.08 -7.09
CA ASN A 56 2.10 3.57 -5.72
C ASN A 56 2.58 5.03 -5.74
N SER A 57 1.72 5.93 -5.28
CA SER A 57 1.95 7.37 -5.29
C SER A 57 1.97 7.91 -3.88
N HIS A 58 3.08 8.54 -3.47
CA HIS A 58 3.23 9.20 -2.18
C HIS A 58 3.13 10.71 -2.36
N ASN A 59 2.08 11.30 -1.76
CA ASN A 59 1.73 12.72 -1.86
C ASN A 59 1.69 13.27 -3.31
N GLY A 60 1.46 12.42 -4.32
CA GLY A 60 1.46 12.80 -5.74
C GLY A 60 2.82 13.21 -6.32
N ARG A 61 3.91 13.10 -5.55
CA ARG A 61 5.25 13.60 -5.95
C ARG A 61 6.26 12.50 -6.15
N TYR A 62 6.17 11.44 -5.35
CA TYR A 62 6.97 10.23 -5.55
C TYR A 62 6.04 9.15 -6.08
N ILE A 63 6.24 8.75 -7.33
CA ILE A 63 5.34 7.83 -8.03
C ILE A 63 6.17 6.70 -8.60
N ILE A 64 5.80 5.47 -8.23
CA ILE A 64 6.32 4.27 -8.87
C ILE A 64 5.17 3.66 -9.66
N THR A 65 5.34 3.56 -10.97
CA THR A 65 4.41 2.86 -11.87
C THR A 65 5.09 1.59 -12.36
N SER A 66 4.50 0.46 -12.03
CA SER A 66 5.06 -0.86 -12.26
C SER A 66 4.17 -1.72 -13.14
N SER A 67 4.77 -2.50 -14.03
CA SER A 67 4.13 -3.63 -14.70
C SER A 67 4.72 -4.93 -14.15
N LEU A 68 3.87 -5.79 -13.62
CA LEU A 68 4.21 -7.14 -13.17
C LEU A 68 3.79 -8.12 -14.24
N LEU A 69 4.75 -8.85 -14.77
CA LEU A 69 4.58 -9.89 -15.77
C LEU A 69 4.91 -11.23 -15.13
N ALA A 70 3.89 -12.01 -14.78
CA ALA A 70 4.08 -13.35 -14.20
C ALA A 70 3.80 -14.41 -15.27
N GLU A 71 4.69 -15.39 -15.38
CA GLU A 71 4.55 -16.55 -16.26
C GLU A 71 5.23 -17.76 -15.61
N ASN A 72 4.45 -18.82 -15.37
CA ASN A 72 4.86 -20.01 -14.65
C ASN A 72 5.46 -19.67 -13.26
N ASP A 73 6.69 -20.05 -13.01
CA ASP A 73 7.46 -19.82 -11.79
C ASP A 73 8.22 -18.49 -11.78
N SER A 74 8.15 -17.70 -12.87
CA SER A 74 8.89 -16.45 -13.03
C SER A 74 8.01 -15.22 -12.97
N LEU A 75 8.54 -14.15 -12.37
CA LEU A 75 7.93 -12.83 -12.34
C LEU A 75 8.94 -11.76 -12.72
N GLU A 76 8.63 -10.98 -13.74
CA GLU A 76 9.37 -9.77 -14.11
C GLU A 76 8.59 -8.53 -13.68
N LEU A 77 9.24 -7.71 -12.87
CA LEU A 77 8.74 -6.43 -12.41
C LEU A 77 9.49 -5.32 -13.16
N ARG A 78 8.76 -4.52 -13.93
CA ARG A 78 9.30 -3.34 -14.61
C ARG A 78 8.72 -2.10 -13.98
N SER A 79 9.55 -1.17 -13.53
CA SER A 79 9.08 0.01 -12.82
C SER A 79 9.68 1.29 -13.37
N HIS A 80 8.82 2.27 -13.63
CA HIS A 80 9.18 3.66 -13.88
C HIS A 80 8.96 4.47 -12.60
N ILE A 81 9.99 5.16 -12.15
CA ILE A 81 10.02 5.85 -10.86
C ILE A 81 10.24 7.33 -11.11
N LYS A 82 9.30 8.16 -10.67
CA LYS A 82 9.42 9.61 -10.67
C LYS A 82 9.60 10.09 -9.24
N ASN A 83 10.74 10.71 -8.96
CA ASN A 83 11.05 11.22 -7.63
C ASN A 83 10.54 12.66 -7.44
N MET A 84 10.58 13.13 -6.19
CA MET A 84 10.07 14.45 -5.82
C MET A 84 10.90 15.62 -6.39
N LEU A 85 12.13 15.36 -6.84
CA LEU A 85 13.05 16.36 -7.39
C LEU A 85 12.97 16.46 -8.92
N GLY A 86 12.02 15.74 -9.55
CA GLY A 86 11.84 15.70 -11.00
C GLY A 86 12.76 14.71 -11.72
N GLY A 87 13.57 13.94 -11.00
CA GLY A 87 14.34 12.84 -11.55
C GLY A 87 13.46 11.63 -11.86
N ALA A 88 13.86 10.87 -12.88
CA ALA A 88 13.21 9.63 -13.25
C ALA A 88 14.25 8.51 -13.38
N LYS A 89 13.84 7.28 -13.05
CA LYS A 89 14.64 6.08 -13.32
C LYS A 89 13.73 4.90 -13.65
N ASP A 90 14.24 4.00 -14.49
CA ASP A 90 13.61 2.73 -14.80
C ASP A 90 14.36 1.59 -14.13
N THR A 91 13.63 0.58 -13.66
CA THR A 91 14.19 -0.63 -13.06
C THR A 91 13.50 -1.86 -13.64
N ILE A 92 14.25 -2.95 -13.75
CA ILE A 92 13.75 -4.26 -14.12
C ILE A 92 14.29 -5.27 -13.12
N LEU A 93 13.38 -5.91 -12.39
CA LEU A 93 13.69 -6.89 -11.36
C LEU A 93 13.03 -8.21 -11.75
N ARG A 94 13.69 -9.33 -11.39
CA ARG A 94 13.22 -10.68 -11.70
C ARG A 94 13.21 -11.50 -10.43
N PHE A 95 12.12 -12.23 -10.23
CA PHE A 95 11.88 -13.05 -9.05
C PHE A 95 11.34 -14.40 -9.46
N GLN A 96 11.46 -15.36 -8.55
CA GLN A 96 10.53 -16.48 -8.53
C GLN A 96 9.15 -15.98 -8.08
N THR A 97 8.07 -16.43 -8.70
CA THR A 97 6.70 -15.99 -8.37
C THR A 97 6.41 -16.19 -6.88
N GLN A 98 6.79 -17.34 -6.33
CA GLN A 98 6.61 -17.65 -4.92
C GLN A 98 7.44 -16.75 -3.99
N GLU A 99 8.66 -16.39 -4.40
CA GLU A 99 9.50 -15.45 -3.65
C GLU A 99 8.85 -14.06 -3.58
N PHE A 100 8.32 -13.58 -4.71
CA PHE A 100 7.61 -12.31 -4.75
C PHE A 100 6.33 -12.32 -3.89
N ILE A 101 5.56 -13.41 -3.93
CA ILE A 101 4.40 -13.63 -3.05
C ILE A 101 4.83 -13.58 -1.58
N GLN A 102 5.94 -14.20 -1.22
CA GLN A 102 6.45 -14.18 0.15
C GLN A 102 6.90 -12.78 0.58
N LYS A 103 7.53 -12.01 -0.31
CA LYS A 103 7.86 -10.59 -0.06
C LYS A 103 6.59 -9.78 0.21
N LEU A 104 5.53 -9.97 -0.57
CA LEU A 104 4.22 -9.36 -0.32
C LEU A 104 3.63 -9.77 1.03
N ASP A 105 3.75 -11.04 1.43
CA ASP A 105 3.29 -11.50 2.75
C ASP A 105 4.06 -10.86 3.90
N ASN A 106 5.37 -10.67 3.74
CA ASN A 106 6.21 -10.00 4.74
C ASN A 106 5.79 -8.53 4.94
N LEU A 107 5.23 -7.87 3.92
CA LEU A 107 4.67 -6.51 4.06
C LEU A 107 3.45 -6.46 4.98
N LEU A 108 2.72 -7.58 5.13
CA LEU A 108 1.53 -7.67 5.98
C LEU A 108 1.84 -7.99 7.44
N VAL A 109 3.07 -8.40 7.75
CA VAL A 109 3.50 -8.66 9.12
C VAL A 109 3.53 -7.34 9.88
N LYS A 110 2.52 -7.11 10.73
CA LYS A 110 2.31 -5.86 11.46
C LYS A 110 3.58 -5.42 12.19
N LYS A 111 4.17 -4.31 11.77
CA LYS A 111 5.01 -3.49 12.65
C LYS A 111 4.06 -2.69 13.54
N ASN A 112 4.02 -3.00 14.84
CA ASN A 112 3.26 -2.25 15.85
C ASN A 112 3.84 -0.84 16.06
N THR A 113 3.80 -0.01 15.02
CA THR A 113 4.21 1.39 15.09
C THR A 113 2.98 2.25 14.82
N LEU A 114 2.49 2.89 15.87
CA LEU A 114 1.41 3.87 15.80
C LEU A 114 1.89 5.06 14.95
N LYS A 115 1.52 5.11 13.67
CA LYS A 115 1.83 6.25 12.79
C LYS A 115 0.69 7.27 12.87
N ILE A 116 0.80 8.20 13.81
CA ILE A 116 -0.20 9.28 14.01
C ILE A 116 -0.04 10.40 12.96
N ALA A 117 1.08 10.44 12.23
CA ALA A 117 1.31 11.34 11.11
C ALA A 117 1.84 10.52 9.92
N GLY A 118 0.99 10.24 8.94
CA GLY A 118 1.30 9.40 7.81
C GLY A 118 1.22 10.19 6.51
N HIS A 119 2.29 10.17 5.72
CA HIS A 119 2.24 10.64 4.35
C HIS A 119 1.26 9.78 3.55
N TYR A 120 0.25 10.41 2.97
CA TYR A 120 -0.81 9.71 2.25
C TYR A 120 -0.27 9.09 0.97
N GLN A 121 -0.57 7.81 0.82
CA GLN A 121 -0.25 7.03 -0.36
C GLN A 121 -1.54 6.53 -1.02
N ALA A 122 -1.53 6.54 -2.35
CA ALA A 122 -2.55 5.93 -3.18
C ALA A 122 -1.93 4.76 -3.95
N ILE A 123 -2.50 3.58 -3.78
CA ILE A 123 -2.11 2.37 -4.50
C ILE A 123 -3.21 2.07 -5.52
N LYS A 124 -2.86 2.07 -6.81
CA LYS A 124 -3.75 1.71 -7.92
C LYS A 124 -3.30 0.40 -8.53
N ILE A 125 -4.24 -0.52 -8.73
CA ILE A 125 -3.99 -1.86 -9.26
C ILE A 125 -4.94 -2.08 -10.43
N SER A 126 -4.41 -2.48 -11.58
CA SER A 126 -5.21 -2.86 -12.75
C SER A 126 -4.70 -4.13 -13.41
N ASN A 127 -5.60 -5.01 -13.81
CA ASN A 127 -5.33 -6.21 -14.62
C ASN A 127 -5.74 -6.04 -16.09
N GLY A 128 -5.98 -4.80 -16.53
CA GLY A 128 -6.45 -4.45 -17.88
C GLY A 128 -7.97 -4.58 -18.11
N LYS A 129 -8.71 -5.18 -17.18
CA LYS A 129 -10.20 -5.23 -17.20
C LYS A 129 -10.81 -4.41 -16.07
N GLU A 130 -10.20 -4.50 -14.91
CA GLU A 130 -10.63 -3.85 -13.68
C GLU A 130 -9.52 -2.93 -13.19
N GLU A 131 -9.92 -1.89 -12.46
CA GLU A 131 -9.04 -1.00 -11.72
C GLU A 131 -9.57 -0.85 -10.29
N SER A 132 -8.66 -0.85 -9.32
CA SER A 132 -8.97 -0.60 -7.92
C SER A 132 -7.96 0.37 -7.31
N GLU A 133 -8.45 1.30 -6.50
CA GLU A 133 -7.63 2.30 -5.81
C GLU A 133 -7.79 2.17 -4.29
N PHE A 134 -6.66 2.23 -3.59
CA PHE A 134 -6.56 2.04 -2.15
C PHE A 134 -5.77 3.20 -1.53
N ALA A 135 -6.41 3.96 -0.65
CA ALA A 135 -5.73 5.00 0.13
C ALA A 135 -5.14 4.39 1.41
N THR A 136 -3.87 4.68 1.71
CA THR A 136 -3.17 4.15 2.89
C THR A 136 -2.04 5.09 3.35
N THR A 137 -1.51 4.86 4.56
CA THR A 137 -0.28 5.48 5.07
C THR A 137 0.88 4.47 5.22
N ASP A 138 0.66 3.21 4.84
CA ASP A 138 1.61 2.10 5.02
C ASP A 138 2.14 1.49 3.71
N GLY A 139 1.94 2.16 2.58
CA GLY A 139 2.44 1.74 1.27
C GLY A 139 3.96 1.85 1.07
N GLN A 140 4.75 2.34 2.04
CA GLN A 140 6.20 2.52 1.90
C GLN A 140 6.95 1.19 1.66
N GLY A 141 6.54 0.11 2.34
CA GLY A 141 7.14 -1.20 2.12
C GLY A 141 6.90 -1.68 0.69
N LEU A 142 5.70 -1.47 0.17
CA LEU A 142 5.39 -1.76 -1.23
C LEU A 142 6.21 -0.89 -2.19
N MET A 143 6.43 0.40 -1.89
CA MET A 143 7.31 1.23 -2.74
C MET A 143 8.73 0.66 -2.80
N THR A 144 9.27 0.24 -1.64
CA THR A 144 10.62 -0.32 -1.53
C THR A 144 10.73 -1.60 -2.36
N LEU A 145 9.74 -2.48 -2.24
CA LEU A 145 9.66 -3.71 -3.03
C LEU A 145 9.60 -3.42 -4.54
N LEU A 146 8.83 -2.40 -4.95
CA LEU A 146 8.67 -2.07 -6.37
C LEU A 146 9.92 -1.43 -6.98
N GLU A 147 10.72 -0.73 -6.18
CA GLU A 147 11.88 -0.01 -6.66
C GLU A 147 13.18 -0.82 -6.55
N TYR A 148 13.33 -1.57 -5.45
CA TYR A 148 14.57 -2.24 -5.10
C TYR A 148 14.43 -3.76 -5.02
N GLY A 149 13.20 -4.28 -4.99
CA GLY A 149 12.96 -5.72 -4.81
C GLY A 149 13.08 -6.18 -3.36
N GLU A 150 13.13 -5.25 -2.40
CA GLU A 150 13.33 -5.50 -0.96
C GLU A 150 12.03 -5.41 -0.15
#